data_AF-A0A659XY19-F1
#
_entry.id   AF-A0A659XY19-F1
#
_cell.length_a   1.000
_cell.length_b   1.000
_cell.length_c   1.000
_cell.angle_alpha   90.00
_cell.angle_beta   90.00
_cell.angle_gamma   90.00
#
_symmetry.space_group_name_H-M   'P 1'
#
loop_
_entity.id
_entity.type
_entity.pdbx_description
1 polymer ?
#
loop_
_entity_poly.entity_id
_entity_poly.type
_entity_poly.pdbx_seq_one_letter_code
_entity_poly.pdbx_strand_id
1 'polypeptide(L)'
;LVRMAQDWSLRVPLIDGQGNFGSIDGDPPAAMRYTESRLTKVAHELLEDIDKETVDFQDTYDASATEPKVLPARFPNLLVNGSGGIAVGMATN
;
A
#
# COMPACT_ATOMS: atom_id res chain seq x y z
N LEU A 1 -6.11 2.01 -1.50
CA LEU A 1 -5.29 2.87 -2.39
C LEU A 1 -5.14 4.27 -1.82
N VAL A 2 -6.21 5.06 -1.65
CA VAL A 2 -6.13 6.47 -1.20
C VAL A 2 -5.24 6.68 0.03
N ARG A 3 -5.44 5.91 1.12
CA ARG A 3 -4.61 6.00 2.33
C ARG A 3 -3.10 5.85 2.08
N MET A 4 -2.70 5.05 1.09
CA MET A 4 -1.28 4.80 0.77
C MET A 4 -0.60 5.96 0.02
N ALA A 5 -1.40 6.90 -0.50
CA ALA A 5 -0.95 8.11 -1.17
C ALA A 5 -0.95 9.35 -0.26
N GLN A 6 -1.54 9.25 0.94
CA GLN A 6 -1.63 10.35 1.90
C GLN A 6 -0.36 10.39 2.76
N ASP A 7 0.42 11.46 2.64
CA ASP A 7 1.68 11.69 3.35
C ASP A 7 1.50 11.98 4.86
N TRP A 8 0.32 12.43 5.28
CA TRP A 8 -0.05 12.51 6.70
C TRP A 8 -0.47 11.16 7.30
N SER A 9 -0.80 10.15 6.48
CA SER A 9 -1.24 8.83 6.94
C SER A 9 -0.10 7.82 7.03
N LEU A 10 0.89 7.91 6.13
CA LEU A 10 2.05 7.02 6.11
C LEU A 10 3.35 7.83 6.18
N ARG A 11 4.30 7.34 6.98
CA ARG A 11 5.62 7.97 7.10
C ARG A 11 6.38 7.96 5.76
N VAL A 12 6.22 6.88 4.99
CA VAL A 12 6.76 6.69 3.65
C VAL A 12 5.63 6.21 2.73
N PRO A 13 5.05 7.10 1.91
CA PRO A 13 3.98 6.75 0.97
C PRO A 13 4.42 5.70 -0.05
N LEU A 14 3.52 4.74 -0.33
CA LEU A 14 3.75 3.68 -1.31
C LEU A 14 3.14 4.01 -2.67
N ILE A 15 2.21 4.96 -2.71
CA ILE A 15 1.54 5.42 -3.93
C ILE A 15 1.85 6.90 -4.16
N ASP A 16 2.26 7.22 -5.38
CA ASP A 16 2.34 8.58 -5.91
C ASP A 16 1.00 8.88 -6.62
N GLY A 17 0.18 9.73 -6.00
CA GLY A 17 -1.17 10.05 -6.46
C GLY A 17 -1.25 11.47 -7.04
N GLN A 18 -2.01 11.62 -8.12
CA GLN A 18 -2.35 12.92 -8.70
C GLN A 18 -3.87 13.11 -8.70
N GLY A 19 -4.35 14.24 -8.17
CA GLY A 19 -5.76 14.55 -7.97
C GLY A 19 -6.10 14.78 -6.50
N ASN A 20 -7.39 14.76 -6.16
CA ASN A 20 -7.84 14.95 -4.78
C ASN A 20 -7.88 13.61 -4.02
N PHE A 21 -6.93 13.41 -3.10
CA PHE A 21 -6.82 12.25 -2.22
C PHE A 21 -7.34 12.51 -0.79
N GLY A 22 -8.16 13.55 -0.63
CA GLY A 22 -8.69 14.01 0.65
C GLY A 22 -7.76 15.00 1.35
N SER A 23 -8.11 15.36 2.58
CA SER A 23 -7.32 16.25 3.42
C SER A 23 -7.27 15.76 4.87
N ILE A 24 -6.36 16.32 5.66
CA ILE A 24 -6.31 16.07 7.12
C ILE A 24 -7.54 16.65 7.83
N ASP A 25 -8.17 17.68 7.24
CA ASP A 25 -9.35 18.35 7.76
C ASP A 25 -10.65 17.56 7.51
N GLY A 26 -10.55 16.42 6.82
CA GLY A 26 -11.66 15.49 6.61
C GLY A 26 -12.37 15.65 5.27
N ASP A 27 -11.82 16.40 4.32
CA ASP A 27 -12.38 16.45 2.97
C ASP A 27 -12.29 15.07 2.32
N PRO A 28 -13.38 14.60 1.70
CA PRO A 28 -13.39 13.30 1.05
C PRO A 28 -12.51 13.32 -0.21
N PRO A 29 -11.83 12.20 -0.53
CA PRO A 29 -11.16 12.04 -1.81
C PRO A 29 -12.15 12.08 -2.97
N ALA A 30 -11.68 12.48 -4.14
CA ALA A 30 -12.49 12.42 -5.36
C ALA A 30 -12.77 10.96 -5.77
N ALA A 31 -13.78 10.79 -6.64
CA ALA A 31 -14.08 9.48 -7.22
C ALA A 31 -12.92 8.96 -8.07
N MET A 32 -12.76 7.63 -8.14
CA MET A 32 -11.61 6.96 -8.79
C MET A 32 -11.31 7.41 -10.24
N ARG A 33 -12.34 7.84 -10.98
CA ARG A 33 -12.20 8.33 -12.36
C ARG A 33 -11.56 9.73 -12.48
N TYR A 34 -11.36 10.42 -11.37
CA TYR A 34 -10.78 11.76 -11.28
C TYR A 34 -9.41 11.76 -10.58
N THR A 35 -8.85 10.59 -10.32
CA THR A 35 -7.57 10.43 -9.63
C THR A 35 -6.67 9.51 -10.44
N GLU A 36 -5.40 9.86 -10.53
CA GLU A 36 -4.36 9.02 -11.11
C GLU A 36 -3.43 8.53 -10.00
N SER A 37 -2.83 7.36 -10.19
CA SER A 37 -1.92 6.78 -9.19
C SER A 37 -0.89 5.86 -9.84
N ARG A 38 0.33 5.89 -9.30
CA ARG A 38 1.42 4.98 -9.65
C ARG A 38 2.24 4.61 -8.41
N LEU A 39 3.14 3.63 -8.53
CA LEU A 39 4.04 3.27 -7.44
C LEU A 39 5.06 4.38 -7.15
N THR A 40 5.39 4.57 -5.88
CA THR A 40 6.57 5.38 -5.51
C THR A 40 7.85 4.59 -5.77
N LYS A 41 8.98 5.30 -5.87
CA LYS A 41 10.30 4.67 -5.97
C LYS A 41 10.55 3.66 -4.83
N VAL A 42 10.11 3.99 -3.61
CA VAL A 42 10.28 3.11 -2.45
C VAL A 42 9.37 1.88 -2.55
N ALA A 43 8.16 2.00 -3.10
CA ALA A 43 7.29 0.84 -3.28
C ALA A 43 7.85 -0.20 -4.26
N HIS A 44 8.71 0.20 -5.21
CA HIS A 44 9.41 -0.76 -6.07
C HIS A 44 10.31 -1.71 -5.26
N GLU A 45 10.95 -1.25 -4.18
CA GLU A 45 11.77 -2.08 -3.29
C GLU A 45 10.96 -3.15 -2.56
N LEU A 46 9.63 -2.99 -2.44
CA LEU A 46 8.76 -4.04 -1.88
C LEU A 46 8.50 -5.17 -2.87
N LEU A 47 8.57 -4.89 -4.17
CA LEU A 47 8.22 -5.78 -5.26
C LEU A 47 9.45 -6.28 -6.03
N GLU A 48 10.64 -5.76 -5.74
CA GLU A 48 11.86 -6.10 -6.44
C GLU A 48 12.14 -7.60 -6.35
N ASP A 49 12.47 -8.20 -7.49
CA ASP A 49 12.78 -9.62 -7.68
C ASP A 49 11.63 -10.60 -7.34
N ILE A 50 10.39 -10.12 -7.27
CA ILE A 50 9.21 -10.98 -7.01
C ILE A 50 9.00 -12.08 -8.07
N ASP A 51 9.53 -11.88 -9.28
CA ASP A 51 9.50 -12.80 -10.41
C ASP A 51 10.63 -13.86 -10.38
N LYS A 52 11.53 -13.80 -9.39
CA LYS A 52 12.70 -14.70 -9.27
C LYS A 52 12.51 -15.76 -8.19
N GLU A 53 11.29 -16.26 -8.03
CA GLU A 53 10.95 -17.32 -7.06
C GLU A 53 11.35 -16.99 -5.61
N THR A 54 11.34 -15.71 -5.24
CA THR A 54 11.78 -15.26 -3.90
C THR A 54 10.74 -15.50 -2.81
N VAL A 55 9.49 -15.75 -3.19
CA VAL A 55 8.34 -15.93 -2.28
C VAL A 55 7.41 -17.00 -2.82
N ASP A 56 6.67 -17.64 -1.92
CA ASP A 56 5.63 -18.60 -2.31
C ASP A 56 4.42 -17.88 -2.93
N PHE A 57 3.91 -18.44 -4.02
CA PHE A 57 2.65 -18.03 -4.64
C PHE A 57 1.53 -19.01 -4.27
N GLN A 58 0.28 -18.54 -4.36
CA GLN A 58 -0.93 -19.33 -4.21
C GLN A 58 -1.91 -19.00 -5.34
N ASP A 59 -2.84 -19.91 -5.61
CA ASP A 59 -3.89 -19.66 -6.59
C ASP A 59 -4.84 -18.55 -6.14
N THR A 60 -5.37 -17.77 -7.09
CA THR A 60 -6.44 -16.80 -6.85
C THR A 60 -7.74 -17.50 -6.44
N TYR A 61 -8.74 -16.74 -5.98
CA TYR A 61 -10.02 -17.27 -5.48
C TYR A 61 -10.75 -18.21 -6.45
N ASP A 62 -10.54 -18.04 -7.76
CA ASP A 62 -11.10 -18.81 -8.87
C ASP A 62 -10.07 -19.72 -9.56
N ALA A 63 -8.85 -19.78 -9.03
CA ALA A 63 -7.70 -20.50 -9.58
C ALA A 63 -7.35 -20.16 -11.04
N SER A 64 -7.73 -18.97 -11.52
CA SER A 64 -7.40 -18.53 -12.88
C SER A 64 -6.01 -17.90 -12.99
N ALA A 65 -5.45 -17.43 -11.88
CA ALA A 65 -4.12 -16.84 -11.78
C ALA A 65 -3.46 -17.22 -10.45
N THR A 66 -2.24 -16.73 -10.23
CA THR A 66 -1.52 -16.87 -8.97
C THR A 66 -1.21 -15.50 -8.36
N GLU A 67 -1.14 -15.45 -7.03
CA GLU A 67 -0.79 -14.26 -6.25
C GLU A 67 0.25 -14.60 -5.18
N PRO A 68 1.15 -13.66 -4.81
CA PRO A 68 2.17 -13.90 -3.80
C PRO A 68 1.55 -13.96 -2.40
N LYS A 69 1.98 -14.91 -1.55
CA LYS A 69 1.55 -14.98 -0.14
C LYS A 69 2.11 -13.85 0.71
N VAL A 70 3.33 -13.41 0.38
CA VAL A 70 4.06 -12.32 1.03
C VAL A 70 4.82 -11.52 -0.03
N LEU A 71 5.17 -10.27 0.28
CA LEU A 71 6.04 -9.48 -0.59
C LEU A 71 7.52 -9.68 -0.21
N PRO A 72 8.47 -9.61 -1.17
CA PRO A 72 9.91 -9.65 -0.88
C PRO A 72 10.37 -8.63 0.17
N ALA A 73 9.76 -7.43 0.18
CA ALA A 73 9.90 -6.42 1.23
C ALA A 73 11.36 -6.10 1.64
N ARG A 74 12.17 -5.58 0.68
CA ARG A 74 13.59 -5.28 0.91
C ARG A 74 13.88 -4.20 1.96
N PHE A 75 12.85 -3.50 2.43
CA PHE A 75 12.95 -2.64 3.60
C PHE A 75 11.88 -3.03 4.63
N PRO A 76 12.12 -2.76 5.93
CA PRO A 76 11.22 -3.18 7.01
C PRO A 76 9.97 -2.30 7.08
N ASN A 77 9.06 -2.44 6.12
CA ASN A 77 7.88 -1.60 5.96
C ASN A 77 6.98 -1.57 7.20
N LEU A 78 6.86 -2.69 7.91
CA LEU A 78 6.07 -2.74 9.15
C LEU A 78 6.63 -1.81 10.23
N LEU A 79 7.96 -1.72 10.37
CA LEU A 79 8.59 -0.82 11.35
C LEU A 79 8.57 0.64 10.88
N VAL A 80 8.72 0.86 9.58
CA VAL A 80 8.76 2.21 9.00
C VAL A 80 7.38 2.87 8.95
N ASN A 81 6.36 2.12 8.56
CA ASN A 81 5.01 2.62 8.31
C ASN A 81 3.99 2.19 9.37
N GLY A 82 4.31 1.21 10.22
CA GLY A 82 3.36 0.65 11.19
C GLY A 82 2.22 -0.13 10.52
N SER A 83 1.30 -0.63 11.34
CA SER A 83 0.08 -1.32 10.86
C SER A 83 -1.18 -0.97 11.68
N GLY A 84 -1.14 0.10 12.46
CA GLY A 84 -2.20 0.47 13.41
C GLY A 84 -2.60 1.93 13.36
N GLY A 85 -3.37 2.34 14.36
CA GLY A 85 -3.77 3.72 14.60
C GLY A 85 -4.19 3.91 16.05
N ILE A 86 -4.19 5.15 16.53
CA ILE A 86 -4.49 5.50 17.93
C ILE A 86 -5.99 5.48 18.29
N ALA A 87 -6.85 5.02 17.36
CA ALA A 87 -8.28 4.98 17.57
C ALA A 87 -8.67 3.86 18.57
N VAL A 88 -9.65 4.15 19.43
CA VAL A 88 -10.16 3.17 20.40
C VAL A 88 -10.74 1.95 19.67
N GLY A 89 -10.31 0.76 20.09
CA GLY A 89 -10.78 -0.51 19.52
C GLY A 89 -9.94 -1.07 18.37
N MET A 90 -8.81 -0.45 18.04
CA MET A 90 -7.85 -1.04 17.09
C MET A 90 -7.22 -2.31 17.68
N ALA A 91 -7.20 -3.39 16.90
CA ALA A 91 -6.64 -4.67 17.33
C ALA A 91 -5.10 -4.65 17.49
N THR A 92 -4.42 -3.65 16.93
CA THR A 92 -2.96 -3.47 17.01
C THR A 92 -2.60 -1.98 16.95
N ASN A 93 -1.50 -1.59 17.62
CA ASN A 93 -0.89 -0.25 17.57
C ASN A 93 0.64 -0.37 17.58
#